data_AF-A0A484I8T4-F1
#
_entry.id   AF-A0A484I8T4-F1
#
_cell.length_a   1.000
_cell.length_b   1.000
_cell.length_c   1.000
_cell.angle_alpha   90.00
_cell.angle_beta   90.00
_cell.angle_gamma   90.00
#
_symmetry.space_group_name_H-M   'P 1'
#
loop_
_entity.id
_entity.type
_entity.pdbx_description
1 polymer ?
#
loop_
_entity_poly.entity_id
_entity_poly.type
_entity_poly.pdbx_seq_one_letter_code
_entity_poly.pdbx_strand_id
1 'polypeptide(L)'
;MYFQTYSMKINLLMSVAGIGAILTLAAIIGAPYPQTVMAQSNNTQEPNAMDYTGFHSNMEQIIGHIEKAIFNKINNNETNTLGHSLHPIEEILTLVTVPITNVDSSLNKTYFDNLYQLSSLASPGNSTVEEFVDKGNSSIALSYQVISAVIPRDVLGSAEHNSSVIRDLLTIAGAEYAEGVENGKIIMELEYQDGSAFVDRAYLLFNSTQIPNASAPVVNTTNNTSITTPSLNETGPVKSQIASEFSNLASSIEQLKDPSEIDAIIQKINNNLSPEGVNVTTSSQDYINKIRELLTQVVAAYEDNDTIKAKELATTAYLDNFEFIEKPIGEELSERGESLLREKLIQQIDTNAPIEEIKQNIADINIVLDESESVLSTNQ
;
A
#
# COMPACT_ATOMS: atom_id res chain seq x y z
N MET A 1 23.00 -20.10 19.29
CA MET A 1 21.92 -21.10 19.32
C MET A 1 21.11 -20.83 18.06
N TYR A 2 21.10 -21.77 17.12
CA TYR A 2 20.73 -21.59 15.71
C TYR A 2 19.23 -21.31 15.53
N PHE A 3 18.85 -20.25 14.83
CA PHE A 3 17.50 -20.09 14.29
C PHE A 3 17.50 -20.52 12.82
N GLN A 4 16.64 -21.47 12.50
CA GLN A 4 16.35 -21.91 11.13
C GLN A 4 15.81 -20.74 10.34
N THR A 5 16.31 -20.59 9.12
CA THR A 5 15.70 -19.79 8.06
C THR A 5 14.32 -20.39 7.76
N TYR A 6 13.26 -19.68 8.15
CA TYR A 6 11.89 -20.03 7.80
C TYR A 6 11.69 -19.75 6.30
N SER A 7 11.91 -20.76 5.45
CA SER A 7 11.20 -20.82 4.18
C SER A 7 9.79 -21.30 4.49
N MET A 8 8.78 -20.47 4.21
CA MET A 8 7.37 -20.86 4.21
C MET A 8 7.20 -22.16 3.42
N LYS A 9 6.94 -23.27 4.11
CA LYS A 9 6.42 -24.48 3.49
C LYS A 9 4.92 -24.47 3.67
N ILE A 10 4.22 -23.85 2.72
CA ILE A 10 2.76 -23.94 2.62
C ILE A 10 2.43 -25.38 2.20
N ASN A 11 1.78 -26.14 3.09
CA ASN A 11 1.13 -27.39 2.73
C ASN A 11 -0.22 -27.05 2.10
N LEU A 12 -0.27 -26.96 0.78
CA LEU A 12 -1.50 -26.68 0.04
C LEU A 12 -2.38 -27.95 -0.02
N LEU A 13 -3.44 -27.99 0.77
CA LEU A 13 -4.58 -28.90 0.56
C LEU A 13 -5.60 -28.15 -0.31
N MET A 14 -5.54 -28.39 -1.62
CA MET A 14 -6.50 -27.82 -2.56
C MET A 14 -7.91 -28.37 -2.30
N SER A 15 -8.82 -27.50 -1.88
CA SER A 15 -10.26 -27.68 -2.12
C SER A 15 -10.75 -26.55 -3.00
N VAL A 16 -10.97 -26.87 -4.27
CA VAL A 16 -11.64 -26.01 -5.24
C VAL A 16 -13.13 -25.96 -4.88
N ALA A 17 -13.61 -24.83 -4.36
CA ALA A 17 -15.04 -24.49 -4.35
C ALA A 17 -15.25 -22.99 -4.07
N GLY A 18 -15.33 -22.20 -5.15
CA GLY A 18 -16.54 -21.42 -5.45
C GLY A 18 -16.80 -20.06 -4.77
N ILE A 19 -17.00 -19.10 -5.69
CA ILE A 19 -17.95 -17.96 -5.66
C ILE A 19 -17.38 -16.62 -5.16
N GLY A 20 -16.95 -15.79 -6.13
CA GLY A 20 -17.67 -14.55 -6.43
C GLY A 20 -17.29 -13.29 -5.66
N ALA A 21 -16.05 -12.83 -5.77
CA ALA A 21 -15.77 -11.40 -5.87
C ALA A 21 -15.20 -11.18 -7.27
N ILE A 22 -15.98 -10.52 -8.13
CA ILE A 22 -15.47 -10.06 -9.42
C ILE A 22 -14.68 -8.80 -9.10
N LEU A 23 -13.40 -8.95 -8.74
CA LEU A 23 -12.43 -7.92 -9.13
C LEU A 23 -12.58 -7.81 -10.64
N THR A 24 -13.10 -6.69 -11.11
CA THR A 24 -13.12 -6.41 -12.54
C THR A 24 -11.67 -6.17 -12.96
N LEU A 25 -10.93 -7.27 -13.14
CA LEU A 25 -9.75 -7.35 -14.00
C LEU A 25 -10.23 -6.90 -15.38
N ALA A 26 -10.26 -5.60 -15.60
CA ALA A 26 -10.42 -5.02 -16.91
C ALA A 26 -9.27 -5.59 -17.74
N ALA A 27 -9.59 -6.54 -18.61
CA ALA A 27 -8.64 -7.21 -19.46
C ALA A 27 -7.99 -6.19 -20.42
N ILE A 28 -6.91 -5.53 -19.98
CA ILE A 28 -6.00 -4.81 -20.88
C ILE A 28 -4.94 -5.80 -21.34
N ILE A 29 -5.40 -6.85 -22.02
CA ILE A 29 -4.52 -7.71 -22.82
C ILE A 29 -4.44 -7.08 -24.21
N GLY A 30 -3.38 -6.31 -24.46
CA GLY A 30 -2.90 -6.04 -25.81
C GLY A 30 -3.26 -4.71 -26.47
N ALA A 31 -3.79 -3.71 -25.75
CA ALA A 31 -3.84 -2.34 -26.28
C ALA A 31 -2.51 -1.63 -26.00
N PRO A 32 -1.90 -0.91 -26.97
CA PRO A 32 -0.80 -0.01 -26.66
C PRO A 32 -1.30 1.04 -25.66
N TYR A 33 -0.76 1.02 -24.45
CA TYR A 33 -1.01 2.08 -23.48
C TYR A 33 -0.65 3.42 -24.12
N PRO A 34 -1.54 4.43 -24.10
CA PRO A 34 -1.19 5.75 -24.61
C PRO A 34 0.01 6.30 -23.81
N GLN A 35 1.15 6.48 -24.47
CA GLN A 35 2.39 7.09 -23.93
C GLN A 35 2.27 8.60 -23.65
N THR A 36 1.07 9.09 -23.40
CA THR A 36 0.74 10.49 -23.20
C THR A 36 -0.28 10.49 -22.08
N VAL A 37 0.07 10.83 -20.84
CA VAL A 37 0.27 12.23 -20.43
C VAL A 37 1.37 12.33 -19.34
N MET A 38 2.58 12.72 -19.73
CA MET A 38 3.53 13.35 -18.78
C MET A 38 3.27 14.86 -18.86
N ALA A 39 2.29 15.35 -18.11
CA ALA A 39 2.04 16.78 -18.00
C ALA A 39 3.15 17.43 -17.17
N GLN A 40 3.69 18.54 -17.66
CA GLN A 40 4.57 19.42 -16.89
C GLN A 40 3.72 20.10 -15.81
N SER A 41 3.99 19.83 -14.52
CA SER A 41 3.41 20.64 -13.46
C SER A 41 4.08 22.03 -13.47
N ASN A 42 3.29 23.06 -13.73
CA ASN A 42 3.67 24.44 -13.47
C ASN A 42 2.83 24.87 -12.27
N ASN A 43 3.36 24.80 -11.04
CA ASN A 43 2.72 25.54 -9.96
C ASN A 43 3.75 26.18 -9.00
N THR A 44 3.61 27.50 -8.87
CA THR A 44 4.31 28.40 -7.94
C THR A 44 3.42 28.67 -6.73
N GLN A 45 3.05 27.60 -6.01
CA GLN A 45 2.42 27.68 -4.70
C GLN A 45 3.36 27.06 -3.67
N GLU A 46 3.51 27.71 -2.51
CA GLU A 46 4.26 27.19 -1.37
C GLU A 46 3.88 25.71 -1.15
N PRO A 47 4.85 24.78 -1.20
CA PRO A 47 4.53 23.37 -1.11
C PRO A 47 3.96 23.10 0.28
N ASN A 48 2.74 22.56 0.35
CA ASN A 48 2.37 21.75 1.51
C ASN A 48 3.54 20.80 1.78
N ALA A 49 3.98 20.73 3.05
CA ALA A 49 5.10 19.87 3.43
C ALA A 49 4.86 18.46 2.85
N MET A 50 5.83 17.94 2.11
CA MET A 50 5.73 16.63 1.48
C MET A 50 5.48 15.57 2.56
N ASP A 51 4.42 14.77 2.38
CA ASP A 51 4.15 13.63 3.26
C ASP A 51 5.15 12.51 2.97
N TYR A 52 6.30 12.58 3.62
CA TYR A 52 7.33 11.57 3.49
C TYR A 52 6.89 10.21 4.05
N THR A 53 6.04 10.19 5.09
CA THR A 53 5.59 8.96 5.74
C THR A 53 4.69 8.17 4.79
N GLY A 54 3.63 8.80 4.29
CA GLY A 54 2.71 8.19 3.33
C GLY A 54 3.46 7.74 2.07
N PHE A 55 4.34 8.60 1.53
CA PHE A 55 5.18 8.21 0.39
C PHE A 55 6.05 6.97 0.68
N HIS A 56 6.73 6.91 1.83
CA HIS A 56 7.57 5.76 2.17
C HIS A 56 6.73 4.49 2.37
N SER A 57 5.60 4.59 3.05
CA SER A 57 4.66 3.47 3.24
C SER A 57 4.19 2.91 1.89
N ASN A 58 3.78 3.78 0.97
CA ASN A 58 3.37 3.40 -0.38
C ASN A 58 4.49 2.70 -1.15
N MET A 59 5.73 3.20 -1.07
CA MET A 59 6.86 2.54 -1.69
C MET A 59 7.15 1.15 -1.08
N GLU A 60 6.96 0.98 0.23
CA GLU A 60 7.14 -0.30 0.92
C GLU A 60 6.03 -1.31 0.57
N GLN A 61 4.79 -0.86 0.39
CA GLN A 61 3.71 -1.69 -0.15
C GLN A 61 4.04 -2.20 -1.56
N ILE A 62 4.52 -1.32 -2.46
CA ILE A 62 4.98 -1.73 -3.80
C ILE A 62 6.06 -2.81 -3.70
N ILE A 63 7.02 -2.67 -2.78
CA ILE A 63 8.06 -3.69 -2.57
C ILE A 63 7.44 -5.01 -2.08
N GLY A 64 6.50 -4.97 -1.13
CA GLY A 64 5.79 -6.13 -0.63
C GLY A 64 5.06 -6.92 -1.73
N HIS A 65 4.34 -6.22 -2.60
CA HIS A 65 3.70 -6.84 -3.75
C HIS A 65 4.71 -7.48 -4.72
N ILE A 66 5.83 -6.80 -5.02
CA ILE A 66 6.86 -7.38 -5.90
C ILE A 66 7.46 -8.65 -5.28
N GLU A 67 7.70 -8.67 -3.97
CA GLU A 67 8.17 -9.85 -3.23
C GLU A 67 7.16 -11.01 -3.33
N LYS A 68 5.84 -10.74 -3.22
CA LYS A 68 4.79 -11.75 -3.41
C LYS A 68 4.63 -12.18 -4.86
N ALA A 69 4.79 -11.30 -5.84
CA ALA A 69 4.80 -11.65 -7.25
C ALA A 69 5.95 -12.64 -7.54
N ILE A 70 7.15 -12.36 -7.02
CA ILE A 70 8.33 -13.26 -7.11
C ILE A 70 8.02 -14.60 -6.46
N PHE A 71 7.50 -14.60 -5.23
CA PHE A 71 7.12 -15.82 -4.51
C PHE A 71 6.15 -16.67 -5.33
N ASN A 72 5.10 -16.07 -5.87
CA ASN A 72 4.10 -16.78 -6.68
C ASN A 72 4.69 -17.31 -7.98
N LYS A 73 5.60 -16.58 -8.63
CA LYS A 73 6.28 -17.06 -9.85
C LYS A 73 7.10 -18.31 -9.58
N ILE A 74 7.85 -18.31 -8.48
CA ILE A 74 8.66 -19.46 -8.05
C ILE A 74 7.77 -20.68 -7.75
N ASN A 75 6.57 -20.44 -7.21
CA ASN A 75 5.59 -21.49 -6.91
C ASN A 75 4.65 -21.81 -8.07
N ASN A 76 4.93 -21.28 -9.27
CA ASN A 76 4.16 -21.53 -10.49
C ASN A 76 2.67 -21.11 -10.38
N ASN A 77 2.38 -20.12 -9.54
CA ASN A 77 1.08 -19.47 -9.41
C ASN A 77 1.03 -18.22 -10.29
N GLU A 78 0.74 -18.40 -11.57
CA GLU A 78 0.74 -17.31 -12.55
C GLU A 78 -0.36 -16.27 -12.27
N THR A 79 -1.50 -16.68 -11.69
CA THR A 79 -2.60 -15.76 -11.36
C THR A 79 -2.16 -14.73 -10.33
N ASN A 80 -1.62 -15.16 -9.19
CA ASN A 80 -1.16 -14.22 -8.15
C ASN A 80 0.14 -13.53 -8.54
N THR A 81 0.98 -14.14 -9.40
CA THR A 81 2.13 -13.44 -9.98
C THR A 81 1.66 -12.18 -10.71
N LEU A 82 0.66 -12.33 -11.58
CA LEU A 82 0.08 -11.22 -12.32
C LEU A 82 -0.64 -10.24 -11.39
N GLY A 83 -1.48 -10.73 -10.47
CA GLY A 83 -2.23 -9.90 -9.52
C GLY A 83 -1.33 -8.94 -8.75
N HIS A 84 -0.33 -9.47 -8.03
CA HIS A 84 0.61 -8.61 -7.28
C HIS A 84 1.52 -7.77 -8.18
N SER A 85 1.68 -8.08 -9.46
CA SER A 85 2.40 -7.18 -10.38
C SER A 85 1.53 -6.03 -10.89
N LEU A 86 0.21 -6.14 -10.77
CA LEU A 86 -0.77 -5.12 -11.18
C LEU A 86 -1.20 -4.22 -10.02
N HIS A 87 -1.37 -4.75 -8.80
CA HIS A 87 -1.75 -3.95 -7.61
C HIS A 87 -0.90 -2.68 -7.43
N PRO A 88 0.45 -2.73 -7.49
CA PRO A 88 1.28 -1.53 -7.46
C PRO A 88 0.92 -0.46 -8.50
N ILE A 89 0.50 -0.87 -9.69
CA ILE A 89 0.17 0.02 -10.82
C ILE A 89 -1.23 0.60 -10.62
N GLU A 90 -2.18 -0.21 -10.18
CA GLU A 90 -3.60 0.12 -10.09
C GLU A 90 -3.92 0.96 -8.84
N GLU A 91 -3.29 0.65 -7.72
CA GLU A 91 -3.58 1.29 -6.43
C GLU A 91 -2.55 2.38 -6.08
N ILE A 92 -1.25 2.02 -6.16
CA ILE A 92 -0.23 2.79 -5.43
C ILE A 92 0.53 3.77 -6.34
N LEU A 93 0.69 3.46 -7.63
CA LEU A 93 1.55 4.21 -8.55
C LEU A 93 1.17 5.69 -8.65
N THR A 94 -0.13 6.00 -8.59
CA THR A 94 -0.62 7.39 -8.59
C THR A 94 -0.10 8.16 -7.36
N LEU A 95 -0.10 7.53 -6.18
CA LEU A 95 0.29 8.14 -4.91
C LEU A 95 1.78 8.52 -4.85
N VAL A 96 2.62 7.81 -5.60
CA VAL A 96 4.08 8.06 -5.63
C VAL A 96 4.52 8.92 -6.80
N THR A 97 3.68 9.09 -7.82
CA THR A 97 4.04 9.76 -9.09
C THR A 97 4.43 11.24 -8.90
N VAL A 98 3.62 12.01 -8.18
CA VAL A 98 3.88 13.44 -7.96
C VAL A 98 5.13 13.65 -7.09
N PRO A 99 5.30 12.96 -5.94
CA PRO A 99 6.53 13.06 -5.16
C PRO A 99 7.80 12.76 -5.95
N ILE A 100 7.82 11.70 -6.78
CA ILE A 100 8.99 11.36 -7.59
C ILE A 100 9.23 12.42 -8.67
N THR A 101 8.17 12.87 -9.36
CA THR A 101 8.27 13.87 -10.43
C THR A 101 8.83 15.20 -9.94
N ASN A 102 8.46 15.62 -8.73
CA ASN A 102 8.95 16.85 -8.11
C ASN A 102 10.47 16.83 -7.84
N VAL A 103 11.05 15.64 -7.69
CA VAL A 103 12.49 15.47 -7.44
C VAL A 103 13.25 15.16 -8.72
N ASP A 104 12.78 14.20 -9.50
CA ASP A 104 13.38 13.77 -10.76
C ASP A 104 12.33 13.13 -11.69
N SER A 105 11.90 13.88 -12.70
CA SER A 105 10.94 13.39 -13.70
C SER A 105 11.47 12.26 -14.59
N SER A 106 12.80 12.17 -14.77
CA SER A 106 13.42 11.07 -15.51
C SER A 106 13.43 9.79 -14.67
N LEU A 107 13.67 9.91 -13.37
CA LEU A 107 13.52 8.81 -12.41
C LEU A 107 12.08 8.33 -12.36
N ASN A 108 11.09 9.24 -12.31
CA ASN A 108 9.68 8.88 -12.36
C ASN A 108 9.35 8.04 -13.60
N LYS A 109 9.76 8.52 -14.79
CA LYS A 109 9.57 7.76 -16.03
C LYS A 109 10.23 6.38 -15.98
N THR A 110 11.45 6.31 -15.47
CA THR A 110 12.21 5.06 -15.35
C THR A 110 11.50 4.07 -14.43
N TYR A 111 10.96 4.56 -13.31
CA TYR A 111 10.24 3.74 -12.34
C TYR A 111 8.90 3.23 -12.91
N PHE A 112 8.13 4.12 -13.55
CA PHE A 112 6.91 3.77 -14.25
C PHE A 112 7.15 2.69 -15.30
N ASP A 113 8.07 2.92 -16.24
CA ASP A 113 8.43 1.95 -17.27
C ASP A 113 8.90 0.62 -16.66
N ASN A 114 9.58 0.67 -15.51
CA ASN A 114 10.07 -0.51 -14.83
C ASN A 114 8.93 -1.40 -14.29
N LEU A 115 7.93 -0.82 -13.62
CA LEU A 115 6.78 -1.56 -13.07
C LEU A 115 5.90 -2.16 -14.18
N TYR A 116 5.64 -1.41 -15.26
CA TYR A 116 4.90 -1.95 -16.42
C TYR A 116 5.64 -3.07 -17.14
N GLN A 117 6.98 -3.02 -17.20
CA GLN A 117 7.76 -4.15 -17.73
C GLN A 117 7.67 -5.37 -16.82
N LEU A 118 7.68 -5.19 -15.50
CA LEU A 118 7.52 -6.28 -14.55
C LEU A 118 6.15 -6.96 -14.73
N SER A 119 5.06 -6.19 -14.78
CA SER A 119 3.71 -6.74 -15.00
C SER A 119 3.56 -7.41 -16.37
N SER A 120 4.22 -6.89 -17.41
CA SER A 120 4.26 -7.56 -18.72
C SER A 120 4.95 -8.92 -18.65
N LEU A 121 6.00 -9.09 -17.85
CA LEU A 121 6.69 -10.37 -17.66
C LEU A 121 5.89 -11.33 -16.76
N ALA A 122 5.06 -10.80 -15.86
CA ALA A 122 4.20 -11.58 -14.97
C ALA A 122 3.12 -12.37 -15.71
N SER A 123 2.74 -11.93 -16.91
CA SER A 123 1.71 -12.59 -17.71
C SER A 123 2.12 -14.04 -18.05
N PRO A 124 1.17 -15.00 -18.02
CA PRO A 124 1.47 -16.41 -18.24
C PRO A 124 2.23 -16.66 -19.55
N GLY A 125 3.44 -17.23 -19.43
CA GLY A 125 4.30 -17.58 -20.57
C GLY A 125 5.15 -16.46 -21.15
N ASN A 126 5.08 -15.22 -20.62
CA ASN A 126 5.89 -14.10 -21.11
C ASN A 126 7.34 -14.11 -20.58
N SER A 127 7.63 -14.86 -19.53
CA SER A 127 8.98 -15.00 -18.98
C SER A 127 9.19 -16.33 -18.30
N THR A 128 10.47 -16.71 -18.16
CA THR A 128 10.90 -17.75 -17.23
C THR A 128 10.84 -17.28 -15.78
N VAL A 129 10.99 -18.21 -14.82
CA VAL A 129 11.11 -17.87 -13.39
C VAL A 129 12.36 -17.01 -13.15
N GLU A 130 13.50 -17.37 -13.73
CA GLU A 130 14.76 -16.63 -13.56
C GLU A 130 14.66 -15.19 -14.06
N GLU A 131 14.16 -14.98 -15.29
CA GLU A 131 13.97 -13.64 -15.85
C GLU A 131 13.02 -12.77 -15.01
N PHE A 132 11.94 -13.37 -14.50
CA PHE A 132 10.99 -12.64 -13.65
C PHE A 132 11.59 -12.26 -12.30
N VAL A 133 12.28 -13.21 -11.66
CA VAL A 133 12.96 -12.98 -10.37
C VAL A 133 14.02 -11.89 -10.51
N ASP A 134 14.84 -11.93 -11.56
CA ASP A 134 15.84 -10.92 -11.84
C ASP A 134 15.21 -9.54 -12.05
N LYS A 135 14.13 -9.47 -12.83
CA LYS A 135 13.39 -8.23 -13.02
C LYS A 135 12.81 -7.72 -11.70
N GLY A 136 12.13 -8.56 -10.93
CA GLY A 136 11.53 -8.18 -9.66
C GLY A 136 12.56 -7.67 -8.65
N ASN A 137 13.71 -8.34 -8.53
CA ASN A 137 14.82 -7.85 -7.71
C ASN A 137 15.35 -6.49 -8.19
N SER A 138 15.43 -6.27 -9.51
CA SER A 138 15.82 -4.97 -10.07
C SER A 138 14.78 -3.87 -9.81
N SER A 139 13.49 -4.24 -9.77
CA SER A 139 12.38 -3.34 -9.44
C SER A 139 12.45 -2.92 -7.97
N ILE A 140 12.66 -3.86 -7.06
CA ILE A 140 12.86 -3.59 -5.62
C ILE A 140 14.06 -2.67 -5.40
N ALA A 141 15.18 -2.95 -6.07
CA ALA A 141 16.36 -2.09 -6.03
C ALA A 141 16.07 -0.64 -6.47
N LEU A 142 15.28 -0.49 -7.54
CA LEU A 142 14.86 0.82 -8.02
C LEU A 142 13.89 1.52 -7.05
N SER A 143 13.00 0.77 -6.38
CA SER A 143 12.13 1.31 -5.33
C SER A 143 12.93 1.94 -4.18
N TYR A 144 14.00 1.29 -3.71
CA TYR A 144 14.88 1.89 -2.69
C TYR A 144 15.65 3.12 -3.19
N GLN A 145 16.03 3.13 -4.47
CA GLN A 145 16.63 4.32 -5.09
C GLN A 145 15.64 5.49 -5.09
N VAL A 146 14.38 5.23 -5.43
CA VAL A 146 13.29 6.20 -5.39
C VAL A 146 13.06 6.74 -3.98
N ILE A 147 12.97 5.86 -2.97
CA ILE A 147 12.85 6.24 -1.56
C ILE A 147 13.99 7.19 -1.17
N SER A 148 15.24 6.83 -1.51
CA SER A 148 16.43 7.60 -1.16
C SER A 148 16.55 8.93 -1.92
N ALA A 149 15.92 9.04 -3.09
CA ALA A 149 15.91 10.28 -3.87
C ALA A 149 14.88 11.27 -3.32
N VAL A 150 13.69 10.79 -2.95
CA VAL A 150 12.57 11.64 -2.55
C VAL A 150 12.65 12.06 -1.09
N ILE A 151 13.06 11.16 -0.20
CA ILE A 151 13.06 11.42 1.25
C ILE A 151 14.42 11.98 1.67
N PRO A 152 14.47 13.15 2.33
CA PRO A 152 15.70 13.69 2.90
C PRO A 152 16.38 12.68 3.83
N ARG A 153 17.72 12.59 3.77
CA ARG A 153 18.50 11.59 4.50
C ARG A 153 18.27 11.63 6.02
N ASP A 154 18.09 12.82 6.58
CA ASP A 154 17.81 13.03 8.00
C ASP A 154 16.41 12.56 8.40
N VAL A 155 15.42 12.72 7.52
CA VAL A 155 14.06 12.17 7.72
C VAL A 155 14.06 10.65 7.60
N LEU A 156 14.60 10.11 6.50
CA LEU A 156 14.69 8.67 6.24
C LEU A 156 15.50 7.93 7.31
N GLY A 157 16.49 8.62 7.87
CA GLY A 157 17.31 8.15 8.98
C GLY A 157 16.80 8.57 10.34
N SER A 158 15.50 8.80 10.56
CA SER A 158 14.95 9.09 11.89
C SER A 158 14.11 7.92 12.42
N ALA A 159 14.14 7.72 13.74
CA ALA A 159 13.34 6.67 14.38
C ALA A 159 11.84 7.02 14.33
N GLU A 160 11.51 8.30 14.42
CA GLU A 160 10.15 8.82 14.38
C GLU A 160 9.48 8.58 13.01
N HIS A 161 10.23 8.79 11.92
CA HIS A 161 9.78 8.47 10.57
C HIS A 161 9.55 6.97 10.41
N ASN A 162 10.54 6.14 10.77
CA ASN A 162 10.42 4.69 10.67
C ASN A 162 9.25 4.14 11.48
N SER A 163 9.05 4.59 12.73
CA SER A 163 7.89 4.20 13.54
C SER A 163 6.57 4.58 12.89
N SER A 164 6.51 5.73 12.21
CA SER A 164 5.29 6.17 11.52
C SER A 164 5.01 5.31 10.28
N VAL A 165 6.03 5.01 9.48
CA VAL A 165 5.89 4.13 8.31
C VAL A 165 5.49 2.70 8.71
N ILE A 166 6.09 2.17 9.79
CA ILE A 166 5.73 0.85 10.34
C ILE A 166 4.25 0.84 10.77
N ARG A 167 3.80 1.87 11.47
CA ARG A 167 2.40 1.99 11.91
C ARG A 167 1.43 2.04 10.74
N ASP A 168 1.76 2.79 9.70
CA ASP A 168 0.92 2.93 8.52
C ASP A 168 0.84 1.59 7.77
N LEU A 169 1.99 0.93 7.54
CA LEU A 169 2.05 -0.41 6.94
C LEU A 169 1.24 -1.45 7.72
N LEU A 170 1.34 -1.45 9.06
CA LEU A 170 0.57 -2.39 9.88
C LEU A 170 -0.93 -2.13 9.84
N THR A 171 -1.33 -0.85 9.78
CA THR A 171 -2.74 -0.47 9.66
C THR A 171 -3.33 -0.98 8.34
N ILE A 172 -2.62 -0.77 7.23
CA ILE A 172 -3.02 -1.27 5.90
C ILE A 172 -3.01 -2.80 5.90
N ALA A 173 -1.98 -3.43 6.46
CA ALA A 173 -1.88 -4.89 6.54
C ALA A 173 -3.08 -5.55 7.24
N GLY A 174 -3.64 -4.89 8.27
CA GLY A 174 -4.83 -5.36 8.97
C GLY A 174 -6.08 -5.32 8.10
N ALA A 175 -6.26 -4.26 7.31
CA ALA A 175 -7.36 -4.11 6.36
C ALA A 175 -7.30 -5.19 5.27
N GLU A 176 -6.16 -5.32 4.59
CA GLU A 176 -5.92 -6.35 3.56
C GLU A 176 -6.17 -7.77 4.08
N TYR A 177 -5.68 -8.06 5.29
CA TYR A 177 -5.93 -9.36 5.93
C TYR A 177 -7.43 -9.59 6.20
N ALA A 178 -8.17 -8.54 6.58
CA ALA A 178 -9.60 -8.63 6.85
C ALA A 178 -10.43 -8.90 5.59
N GLU A 179 -9.97 -8.47 4.43
CA GLU A 179 -10.54 -8.81 3.12
C GLU A 179 -10.17 -10.24 2.69
N GLY A 180 -8.94 -10.66 3.01
CA GLY A 180 -8.43 -11.98 2.67
C GLY A 180 -8.97 -13.13 3.52
N VAL A 181 -9.37 -12.87 4.77
CA VAL A 181 -9.68 -13.92 5.76
C VAL A 181 -11.03 -13.71 6.45
N GLU A 182 -11.85 -14.75 6.41
CA GLU A 182 -13.13 -14.80 7.13
C GLU A 182 -13.34 -16.15 7.80
N ASN A 183 -13.81 -16.15 9.06
CA ASN A 183 -14.18 -17.37 9.79
C ASN A 183 -13.08 -18.46 9.82
N GLY A 184 -11.81 -18.03 9.95
CA GLY A 184 -10.65 -18.93 10.00
C GLY A 184 -10.27 -19.56 8.66
N LYS A 185 -10.67 -18.94 7.54
CA LYS A 185 -10.37 -19.40 6.18
C LYS A 185 -9.91 -18.23 5.33
N ILE A 186 -8.99 -18.53 4.41
CA ILE A 186 -8.65 -17.60 3.32
C ILE A 186 -9.82 -17.62 2.33
N ILE A 187 -10.47 -16.47 2.16
CA ILE A 187 -11.53 -16.24 1.18
C ILE A 187 -10.98 -15.53 -0.07
N MET A 188 -9.92 -14.73 0.08
CA MET A 188 -9.19 -14.11 -1.02
C MET A 188 -7.68 -14.24 -0.78
N GLU A 189 -7.03 -15.10 -1.56
CA GLU A 189 -5.59 -15.38 -1.40
C GLU A 189 -4.72 -14.17 -1.71
N LEU A 190 -5.16 -13.29 -2.61
CA LEU A 190 -4.42 -12.10 -3.01
C LEU A 190 -4.30 -11.11 -1.84
N GLU A 191 -5.43 -10.71 -1.23
CA GLU A 191 -5.44 -9.80 -0.07
C GLU A 191 -4.81 -10.41 1.18
N TYR A 192 -4.99 -11.72 1.39
CA TYR A 192 -4.25 -12.42 2.46
C TYR A 192 -2.73 -12.30 2.24
N GLN A 193 -2.27 -12.44 1.00
CA GLN A 193 -0.86 -12.30 0.65
C GLN A 193 -0.39 -10.86 0.81
N ASP A 194 -1.19 -9.86 0.46
CA ASP A 194 -0.85 -8.43 0.63
C ASP A 194 -0.75 -8.06 2.11
N GLY A 195 -1.74 -8.40 2.93
CA GLY A 195 -1.69 -8.20 4.38
C GLY A 195 -0.47 -8.86 5.02
N SER A 196 -0.16 -10.11 4.63
CA SER A 196 1.05 -10.78 5.13
C SER A 196 2.36 -10.11 4.67
N ALA A 197 2.42 -9.63 3.43
CA ALA A 197 3.60 -8.96 2.89
C ALA A 197 3.87 -7.65 3.63
N PHE A 198 2.84 -6.87 3.91
CA PHE A 198 2.98 -5.58 4.56
C PHE A 198 3.40 -5.71 6.03
N VAL A 199 2.96 -6.78 6.73
CA VAL A 199 3.52 -7.15 8.04
C VAL A 199 5.01 -7.49 7.93
N ASP A 200 5.43 -8.25 6.91
CA ASP A 200 6.84 -8.58 6.69
C ASP A 200 7.67 -7.30 6.43
N ARG A 201 7.17 -6.36 5.62
CA ARG A 201 7.80 -5.05 5.36
C ARG A 201 7.94 -4.23 6.66
N ALA A 202 6.87 -4.14 7.44
CA ALA A 202 6.85 -3.46 8.73
C ALA A 202 7.89 -4.06 9.70
N TYR A 203 7.97 -5.39 9.76
CA TYR A 203 8.96 -6.09 10.60
C TYR A 203 10.40 -5.86 10.13
N LEU A 204 10.63 -5.84 8.81
CA LEU A 204 11.95 -5.53 8.24
C LEU A 204 12.39 -4.12 8.62
N LEU A 205 11.53 -3.11 8.52
CA LEU A 205 11.84 -1.75 8.96
C LEU A 205 12.10 -1.66 10.46
N PHE A 206 11.31 -2.36 11.27
CA PHE A 206 11.48 -2.41 12.73
C PHE A 206 12.84 -3.01 13.14
N ASN A 207 13.24 -4.10 12.49
CA ASN A 207 14.46 -4.84 12.82
C ASN A 207 15.70 -4.35 12.08
N SER A 208 15.51 -3.56 11.02
CA SER A 208 16.60 -3.04 10.21
C SER A 208 17.49 -2.07 11.00
N THR A 209 18.80 -2.22 10.78
CA THR A 209 19.81 -1.21 11.14
C THR A 209 20.45 -0.59 9.89
N GLN A 210 20.02 -1.02 8.68
CA GLN A 210 20.47 -0.54 7.36
C GLN A 210 19.39 -0.82 6.30
N ILE A 211 19.05 0.14 5.44
CA ILE A 211 18.26 -0.14 4.21
C ILE A 211 18.98 -1.26 3.44
N PRO A 212 18.30 -2.33 2.98
CA PRO A 212 18.94 -3.36 2.17
C PRO A 212 19.57 -2.74 0.93
N ASN A 213 20.90 -2.79 0.81
CA ASN A 213 21.58 -2.36 -0.40
C ASN A 213 21.10 -3.22 -1.59
N ALA A 214 20.77 -2.55 -2.70
CA ALA A 214 20.27 -3.04 -3.99
C ALA A 214 21.14 -4.09 -4.74
N SER A 215 22.08 -4.75 -4.05
CA SER A 215 22.96 -5.78 -4.62
C SER A 215 23.00 -7.06 -3.80
N ALA A 216 22.24 -7.16 -2.71
CA ALA A 216 22.06 -8.43 -2.02
C ALA A 216 20.94 -9.21 -2.73
N PRO A 217 21.22 -10.41 -3.29
CA PRO A 217 20.16 -11.33 -3.64
C PRO A 217 19.30 -11.55 -2.41
N VAL A 218 18.00 -11.79 -2.57
CA VAL A 218 17.15 -12.33 -1.50
C VAL A 218 17.60 -13.79 -1.24
N VAL A 219 18.80 -13.95 -0.68
CA VAL A 219 19.42 -15.17 -0.19
C VAL A 219 20.33 -14.77 0.97
N ASN A 220 20.15 -15.46 2.08
CA ASN A 220 20.81 -15.25 3.37
C ASN A 220 22.26 -14.76 3.36
N THR A 221 22.49 -13.81 4.26
CA THR A 221 23.70 -13.52 5.04
C THR A 221 24.91 -12.79 4.42
N THR A 222 25.29 -11.76 5.19
CA THR A 222 26.62 -11.17 5.41
C THR A 222 27.27 -10.54 4.19
N ASN A 223 27.17 -9.21 4.07
CA ASN A 223 28.34 -8.34 3.88
C ASN A 223 28.02 -6.88 4.24
N ASN A 224 28.84 -6.36 5.15
CA ASN A 224 28.78 -5.04 5.77
C ASN A 224 29.35 -3.97 4.82
N THR A 225 28.50 -3.05 4.36
CA THR A 225 28.92 -1.72 3.89
C THR A 225 28.01 -0.69 4.54
N SER A 226 28.57 -0.01 5.55
CA SER A 226 27.83 0.83 6.49
C SER A 226 27.21 2.06 5.81
N ILE A 227 25.88 2.00 5.64
CA ILE A 227 25.01 3.18 5.75
C ILE A 227 24.17 2.91 7.00
N THR A 228 24.54 3.55 8.11
CA THR A 228 23.80 3.43 9.37
C THR A 228 22.42 4.06 9.20
N THR A 229 21.36 3.26 9.18
CA THR A 229 20.03 3.75 9.58
C THR A 229 19.95 3.68 11.11
N PRO A 230 19.05 4.44 11.75
CA PRO A 230 18.74 4.19 13.14
C PRO A 230 18.13 2.80 13.20
N SER A 231 18.79 1.91 13.94
CA SER A 231 18.01 1.04 14.84
C SER A 231 17.03 1.97 15.57
N LEU A 232 15.79 1.53 15.81
CA LEU A 232 15.07 2.03 16.99
C LEU A 232 16.08 1.94 18.13
N ASN A 233 16.60 3.09 18.58
CA ASN A 233 17.62 3.18 19.63
C ASN A 233 17.00 2.86 21.00
N GLU A 234 15.86 2.17 21.00
CA GLU A 234 15.29 1.49 22.14
C GLU A 234 16.14 0.27 22.48
N THR A 235 17.33 0.52 22.99
CA THR A 235 18.05 -0.50 23.76
C THR A 235 17.29 -0.68 25.07
N GLY A 236 16.35 -1.62 25.13
CA GLY A 236 15.57 -1.87 26.34
C GLY A 236 14.42 -2.87 26.20
N PRO A 237 13.57 -2.99 27.26
CA PRO A 237 12.42 -3.89 27.32
C PRO A 237 11.37 -3.66 26.23
N VAL A 238 11.17 -2.41 25.77
CA VAL A 238 10.13 -2.05 24.79
C VAL A 238 10.42 -2.65 23.41
N LYS A 239 11.66 -2.56 22.90
CA LYS A 239 12.05 -3.27 21.67
C LYS A 239 11.84 -4.79 21.75
N SER A 240 12.11 -5.40 22.91
CA SER A 240 11.85 -6.84 23.09
C SER A 240 10.36 -7.17 23.15
N GLN A 241 9.54 -6.26 23.69
CA GLN A 241 8.09 -6.39 23.71
C GLN A 241 7.51 -6.27 22.30
N ILE A 242 7.87 -5.23 21.55
CA ILE A 242 7.42 -5.05 20.16
C ILE A 242 7.83 -6.24 19.28
N ALA A 243 9.07 -6.73 19.42
CA ALA A 243 9.52 -7.94 18.71
C ALA A 243 8.66 -9.18 19.05
N SER A 244 8.27 -9.34 20.32
CA SER A 244 7.35 -10.41 20.73
C SER A 244 5.94 -10.23 20.15
N GLU A 245 5.47 -8.98 20.04
CA GLU A 245 4.16 -8.67 19.47
C GLU A 245 4.13 -8.91 17.96
N PHE A 246 5.19 -8.57 17.22
CA PHE A 246 5.36 -8.98 15.81
C PHE A 246 5.35 -10.50 15.65
N SER A 247 6.06 -11.23 16.51
CA SER A 247 6.04 -12.70 16.47
C SER A 247 4.63 -13.26 16.73
N ASN A 248 3.88 -12.63 17.63
CA ASN A 248 2.49 -13.00 17.91
C ASN A 248 1.56 -12.67 16.74
N LEU A 249 1.77 -11.53 16.08
CA LEU A 249 1.03 -11.12 14.88
C LEU A 249 1.24 -12.13 13.76
N ALA A 250 2.48 -12.43 13.40
CA ALA A 250 2.82 -13.41 12.37
C ALA A 250 2.20 -14.79 12.67
N SER A 251 2.32 -15.26 13.92
CA SER A 251 1.72 -16.53 14.34
C SER A 251 0.19 -16.53 14.24
N SER A 252 -0.44 -15.38 14.48
CA SER A 252 -1.90 -15.23 14.42
C SER A 252 -2.40 -15.21 12.97
N ILE A 253 -1.67 -14.56 12.07
CA ILE A 253 -1.92 -14.58 10.62
C ILE A 253 -1.81 -16.01 10.08
N GLU A 254 -0.74 -16.74 10.42
CA GLU A 254 -0.57 -18.15 10.02
C GLU A 254 -1.69 -19.07 10.53
N GLN A 255 -2.26 -18.75 11.69
CA GLN A 255 -3.37 -19.49 12.30
C GLN A 255 -4.74 -19.04 11.79
N LEU A 256 -4.79 -18.11 10.84
CA LEU A 256 -6.01 -17.52 10.29
C LEU A 256 -6.94 -17.01 11.40
N LYS A 257 -6.38 -16.30 12.38
CA LYS A 257 -7.17 -15.70 13.46
C LYS A 257 -8.17 -14.69 12.92
N ASP A 258 -9.22 -14.42 13.70
CA ASP A 258 -10.23 -13.44 13.32
C ASP A 258 -9.56 -12.06 13.08
N PRO A 259 -9.97 -11.30 12.05
CA PRO A 259 -9.39 -9.98 11.77
C PRO A 259 -9.39 -9.04 12.98
N SER A 260 -10.39 -9.11 13.86
CA SER A 260 -10.41 -8.28 15.08
C SER A 260 -9.31 -8.64 16.08
N GLU A 261 -8.85 -9.91 16.12
CA GLU A 261 -7.70 -10.32 16.91
C GLU A 261 -6.39 -9.78 16.31
N ILE A 262 -6.29 -9.77 14.97
CA ILE A 262 -5.16 -9.22 14.23
C ILE A 262 -5.04 -7.71 14.48
N ASP A 263 -6.15 -6.97 14.33
CA ASP A 263 -6.22 -5.53 14.62
C ASP A 263 -5.83 -5.22 16.06
N ALA A 264 -6.28 -6.02 17.02
CA ALA A 264 -5.93 -5.84 18.43
C ALA A 264 -4.43 -6.05 18.72
N ILE A 265 -3.73 -6.87 17.92
CA ILE A 265 -2.28 -7.03 18.02
C ILE A 265 -1.57 -5.86 17.34
N ILE A 266 -2.01 -5.45 16.15
CA ILE A 266 -1.50 -4.27 15.43
C ILE A 266 -1.60 -3.02 16.30
N GLN A 267 -2.73 -2.78 16.95
CA GLN A 267 -2.92 -1.65 17.86
C GLN A 267 -1.92 -1.68 19.03
N LYS A 268 -1.58 -2.85 19.57
CA LYS A 268 -0.56 -2.95 20.63
C LYS A 268 0.82 -2.55 20.12
N ILE A 269 1.20 -3.03 18.93
CA ILE A 269 2.47 -2.66 18.29
C ILE A 269 2.49 -1.15 18.04
N ASN A 270 1.44 -0.60 17.45
CA ASN A 270 1.32 0.82 17.13
C ASN A 270 1.39 1.71 18.39
N ASN A 271 0.76 1.29 19.48
CA ASN A 271 0.82 2.00 20.76
C ASN A 271 2.24 1.99 21.35
N ASN A 272 2.98 0.89 21.22
CA ASN A 272 4.36 0.80 21.69
C ASN A 272 5.35 1.55 20.78
N LEU A 273 5.02 1.76 19.51
CA LEU A 273 5.81 2.57 18.56
C LEU A 273 5.52 4.08 18.66
N SER A 274 4.42 4.45 19.33
CA SER A 274 4.02 5.85 19.47
C SER A 274 4.84 6.55 20.56
N PRO A 275 5.21 7.83 20.37
CA PRO A 275 5.83 8.61 21.44
C PRO A 275 4.95 8.63 22.69
N GLU A 276 5.55 8.55 23.89
CA GLU A 276 4.80 8.56 25.16
C GLU A 276 3.77 9.71 25.21
N GLY A 277 2.49 9.36 25.35
CA GLY A 277 1.38 10.32 25.47
C GLY A 277 0.60 10.61 24.19
N VAL A 278 0.96 10.00 23.06
CA VAL A 278 0.22 10.14 21.78
C VAL A 278 -0.51 8.83 21.47
N ASN A 279 -1.74 8.71 21.93
CA ASN A 279 -2.65 7.64 21.49
C ASN A 279 -3.47 8.18 20.31
N VAL A 280 -2.93 8.13 19.09
CA VAL A 280 -3.70 8.51 17.90
C VAL A 280 -4.40 7.27 17.39
N THR A 281 -5.55 6.95 17.99
CA THR A 281 -6.54 6.12 17.30
C THR A 281 -7.30 7.02 16.35
N THR A 282 -7.06 6.87 15.04
CA THR A 282 -7.88 7.54 14.02
C THR A 282 -9.29 6.97 14.10
N SER A 283 -10.27 7.82 14.40
CA SER A 283 -11.67 7.41 14.45
C SER A 283 -12.27 7.37 13.04
N SER A 284 -13.37 6.62 12.84
CA SER A 284 -14.12 6.67 11.58
C SER A 284 -14.55 8.11 11.21
N GLN A 285 -14.80 8.96 12.20
CA GLN A 285 -15.11 10.37 11.97
C GLN A 285 -13.90 11.16 11.44
N ASP A 286 -12.69 10.83 11.89
CA ASP A 286 -11.47 11.47 11.40
C ASP A 286 -11.23 11.11 9.93
N TYR A 287 -11.44 9.84 9.55
CA TYR A 287 -11.39 9.41 8.15
C TYR A 287 -12.42 10.15 7.30
N ILE A 288 -13.68 10.22 7.72
CA ILE A 288 -14.73 10.94 6.98
C ILE A 288 -14.37 12.41 6.78
N ASN A 289 -13.89 13.08 7.83
CA ASN A 289 -13.45 14.47 7.73
C ASN A 289 -12.29 14.63 6.74
N LYS A 290 -11.31 13.71 6.78
CA LYS A 290 -10.17 13.73 5.89
C LYS A 290 -10.57 13.53 4.43
N ILE A 291 -11.51 12.62 4.15
CA ILE A 291 -12.07 12.41 2.82
C ILE A 291 -12.68 13.71 2.29
N ARG A 292 -13.51 14.41 3.09
CA ARG A 292 -14.12 15.70 2.67
C ARG A 292 -13.06 16.77 2.35
N GLU A 293 -12.00 16.85 3.15
CA GLU A 293 -10.87 17.76 2.88
C GLU A 293 -10.16 17.42 1.58
N LEU A 294 -9.92 16.13 1.30
CA LEU A 294 -9.28 15.68 0.07
C LEU A 294 -10.16 15.94 -1.14
N LEU A 295 -11.46 15.66 -1.08
CA LEU A 295 -12.43 15.95 -2.14
C LEU A 295 -12.48 17.44 -2.48
N THR A 296 -12.36 18.32 -1.48
CA THR A 296 -12.24 19.76 -1.71
C THR A 296 -10.96 20.10 -2.48
N GLN A 297 -9.85 19.46 -2.14
CA GLN A 297 -8.58 19.63 -2.85
C GLN A 297 -8.61 19.03 -4.27
N VAL A 298 -9.35 17.93 -4.49
CA VAL A 298 -9.56 17.36 -5.84
C VAL A 298 -10.16 18.42 -6.76
N VAL A 299 -11.21 19.12 -6.31
CA VAL A 299 -11.84 20.21 -7.08
C VAL A 299 -10.84 21.31 -7.39
N ALA A 300 -10.08 21.77 -6.39
CA ALA A 300 -9.10 22.85 -6.57
C ALA A 300 -8.00 22.46 -7.57
N ALA A 301 -7.41 21.28 -7.42
CA ALA A 301 -6.38 20.77 -8.33
C ALA A 301 -6.91 20.61 -9.76
N TYR A 302 -8.15 20.12 -9.91
CA TYR A 302 -8.78 19.96 -11.21
C TYR A 302 -9.09 21.30 -11.90
N GLU A 303 -9.56 22.30 -11.14
CA GLU A 303 -9.77 23.67 -11.64
C GLU A 303 -8.46 24.33 -12.10
N ASP A 304 -7.34 23.99 -11.44
CA ASP A 304 -5.99 24.39 -11.83
C ASP A 304 -5.42 23.60 -13.03
N ASN A 305 -6.20 22.68 -13.62
CA ASN A 305 -5.80 21.73 -14.67
C ASN A 305 -4.67 20.77 -14.26
N ASP A 306 -4.46 20.56 -12.96
CA ASP A 306 -3.54 19.54 -12.43
C ASP A 306 -4.28 18.22 -12.21
N THR A 307 -4.60 17.55 -13.32
CA THR A 307 -5.35 16.28 -13.29
C THR A 307 -4.58 15.15 -12.62
N ILE A 308 -3.25 15.21 -12.62
CA ILE A 308 -2.41 14.24 -11.92
C ILE A 308 -2.58 14.41 -10.41
N LYS A 309 -2.47 15.65 -9.90
CA LYS A 309 -2.69 15.90 -8.48
C LYS A 309 -4.12 15.64 -8.05
N ALA A 310 -5.10 15.99 -8.88
CA ALA A 310 -6.51 15.69 -8.62
C ALA A 310 -6.74 14.17 -8.48
N LYS A 311 -6.12 13.37 -9.36
CA LYS A 311 -6.19 11.91 -9.29
C LYS A 311 -5.53 11.37 -8.02
N GLU A 312 -4.32 11.83 -7.69
CA GLU A 312 -3.62 11.47 -6.45
C GLU A 312 -4.48 11.72 -5.21
N LEU A 313 -5.08 12.91 -5.10
CA LEU A 313 -5.94 13.27 -3.98
C LEU A 313 -7.21 12.40 -3.89
N ALA A 314 -7.80 12.05 -5.03
CA ALA A 314 -8.97 11.16 -5.08
C ALA A 314 -8.59 9.73 -4.69
N THR A 315 -7.42 9.23 -5.14
CA THR A 315 -6.89 7.92 -4.74
C THR A 315 -6.59 7.88 -3.24
N THR A 316 -5.94 8.91 -2.68
CA THR A 316 -5.70 9.02 -1.22
C THR A 316 -7.02 9.06 -0.45
N ALA A 317 -8.04 9.75 -0.97
CA ALA A 317 -9.35 9.80 -0.32
C ALA A 317 -10.00 8.40 -0.24
N TYR A 318 -9.73 7.53 -1.21
CA TYR A 318 -10.21 6.16 -1.19
C TYR A 318 -9.31 5.24 -0.35
N LEU A 319 -8.09 4.95 -0.81
CA LEU A 319 -7.20 3.93 -0.23
C LEU A 319 -6.80 4.28 1.22
N ASP A 320 -6.33 5.50 1.44
CA ASP A 320 -5.79 5.89 2.76
C ASP A 320 -6.91 6.25 3.76
N ASN A 321 -8.19 6.25 3.36
CA ASN A 321 -9.27 6.74 4.23
C ASN A 321 -10.60 6.00 4.13
N PHE A 322 -11.18 5.85 2.93
CA PHE A 322 -12.53 5.29 2.78
C PHE A 322 -12.56 3.78 3.11
N GLU A 323 -11.54 3.02 2.71
CA GLU A 323 -11.44 1.58 3.01
C GLU A 323 -11.54 1.29 4.52
N PHE A 324 -10.95 2.15 5.36
CA PHE A 324 -10.98 2.00 6.82
C PHE A 324 -12.37 2.18 7.45
N ILE A 325 -13.36 2.67 6.70
CA ILE A 325 -14.74 2.82 7.17
C ILE A 325 -15.73 1.89 6.48
N GLU A 326 -15.34 1.13 5.46
CA GLU A 326 -16.21 0.26 4.67
C GLU A 326 -16.95 -0.80 5.51
N LYS A 327 -16.19 -1.54 6.31
CA LYS A 327 -16.75 -2.56 7.20
C LYS A 327 -17.75 -1.99 8.23
N PRO A 328 -17.42 -0.93 9.01
CA PRO A 328 -18.34 -0.41 10.02
C PRO A 328 -19.55 0.35 9.46
N ILE A 329 -19.54 0.80 8.20
CA ILE A 329 -20.71 1.44 7.55
C ILE A 329 -21.63 0.43 6.85
N GLY A 330 -21.14 -0.78 6.57
CA GLY A 330 -21.89 -1.88 5.97
C GLY A 330 -21.87 -1.90 4.44
N GLU A 331 -22.15 -3.07 3.88
CA GLU A 331 -21.99 -3.42 2.45
C GLU A 331 -22.63 -2.41 1.50
N GLU A 332 -23.89 -2.01 1.72
CA GLU A 332 -24.60 -1.09 0.81
C GLU A 332 -23.91 0.28 0.69
N LEU A 333 -23.45 0.85 1.81
CA LEU A 333 -22.76 2.14 1.79
C LEU A 333 -21.32 2.01 1.27
N SER A 334 -20.66 0.89 1.60
CA SER A 334 -19.34 0.53 1.10
C SER A 334 -19.32 0.48 -0.43
N GLU A 335 -20.14 -0.37 -1.05
CA GLU A 335 -20.20 -0.54 -2.50
C GLU A 335 -20.55 0.77 -3.23
N ARG A 336 -21.48 1.55 -2.66
CA ARG A 336 -21.87 2.84 -3.24
C ARG A 336 -20.74 3.86 -3.16
N GLY A 337 -20.01 3.89 -2.06
CA GLY A 337 -18.86 4.77 -1.88
C GLY A 337 -17.70 4.38 -2.79
N GLU A 338 -17.36 3.10 -2.87
CA GLU A 338 -16.33 2.58 -3.80
C GLU A 338 -16.65 2.98 -5.24
N SER A 339 -17.87 2.71 -5.72
CA SER A 339 -18.23 3.01 -7.11
C SER A 339 -18.17 4.52 -7.42
N LEU A 340 -18.53 5.39 -6.47
CA LEU A 340 -18.49 6.83 -6.68
C LEU A 340 -17.07 7.41 -6.57
N LEU A 341 -16.31 6.98 -5.56
CA LEU A 341 -15.02 7.55 -5.17
C LEU A 341 -13.84 6.89 -5.90
N ARG A 342 -13.75 5.56 -5.87
CA ARG A 342 -12.65 4.80 -6.50
C ARG A 342 -12.82 4.73 -8.01
N GLU A 343 -14.02 4.41 -8.49
CA GLU A 343 -14.23 4.16 -9.92
C GLU A 343 -14.60 5.44 -10.67
N LYS A 344 -15.77 6.02 -10.36
CA LYS A 344 -16.37 7.10 -11.17
C LYS A 344 -15.57 8.39 -11.10
N LEU A 345 -15.12 8.82 -9.91
CA LEU A 345 -14.36 10.06 -9.77
C LEU A 345 -13.02 9.97 -10.51
N ILE A 346 -12.30 8.86 -10.34
CA ILE A 346 -11.03 8.62 -11.04
C ILE A 346 -11.25 8.60 -12.55
N GLN A 347 -12.28 7.90 -13.04
CA GLN A 347 -12.62 7.88 -14.46
C GLN A 347 -12.94 9.28 -15.00
N GLN A 348 -13.69 10.09 -14.27
CA GLN A 348 -14.02 11.46 -14.66
C GLN A 348 -12.75 12.33 -14.76
N ILE A 349 -11.79 12.15 -13.84
CA ILE A 349 -10.51 12.84 -13.89
C ILE A 349 -9.70 12.40 -15.12
N ASP A 350 -9.54 11.09 -15.33
CA ASP A 350 -8.77 10.51 -16.45
C ASP A 350 -9.33 10.89 -17.83
N THR A 351 -10.66 10.99 -17.94
CA THR A 351 -11.35 11.32 -19.20
C THR A 351 -11.54 12.82 -19.44
N ASN A 352 -11.02 13.67 -18.55
CA ASN A 352 -11.20 15.11 -18.59
C ASN A 352 -12.69 15.54 -18.63
N ALA A 353 -13.52 14.93 -17.78
CA ALA A 353 -14.95 15.26 -17.68
C ALA A 353 -15.18 16.74 -17.30
N PRO A 354 -16.32 17.34 -17.68
CA PRO A 354 -16.66 18.70 -17.26
C PRO A 354 -16.61 18.85 -15.72
N ILE A 355 -16.04 19.95 -15.23
CA ILE A 355 -15.90 20.20 -13.78
C ILE A 355 -17.22 20.10 -13.02
N GLU A 356 -18.35 20.46 -13.62
CA GLU A 356 -19.66 20.33 -13.00
C GLU A 356 -20.08 18.88 -12.78
N GLU A 357 -19.67 17.95 -13.65
CA GLU A 357 -19.91 16.52 -13.47
C GLU A 357 -19.06 15.94 -12.33
N ILE A 358 -17.83 16.44 -12.17
CA ILE A 358 -16.95 16.08 -11.04
C ILE A 358 -17.53 16.61 -9.73
N LYS A 359 -17.93 17.88 -9.69
CA LYS A 359 -18.57 18.50 -8.51
C LYS A 359 -19.86 17.79 -8.12
N GLN A 360 -20.66 17.38 -9.10
CA GLN A 360 -21.86 16.60 -8.84
C GLN A 360 -21.52 15.21 -8.26
N ASN A 361 -20.54 14.50 -8.82
CA ASN A 361 -20.12 13.22 -8.27
C ASN A 361 -19.59 13.37 -6.83
N ILE A 362 -18.82 14.42 -6.54
CA ILE A 362 -18.35 14.74 -5.18
C ILE A 362 -19.52 15.05 -4.24
N ALA A 363 -20.57 15.72 -4.71
CA ALA A 363 -21.78 15.90 -3.91
C ALA A 363 -22.45 14.55 -3.60
N ASP A 364 -22.52 13.63 -4.57
CA ASP A 364 -23.05 12.28 -4.36
C ASP A 364 -22.20 11.49 -3.34
N ILE A 365 -20.87 11.60 -3.39
CA ILE A 365 -19.95 11.00 -2.41
C ILE A 365 -20.21 11.57 -1.01
N ASN A 366 -20.39 12.89 -0.88
CA ASN A 366 -20.69 13.51 0.41
C ASN A 366 -22.02 13.00 1.01
N ILE A 367 -23.01 12.66 0.17
CA ILE A 367 -24.25 12.02 0.64
C ILE A 367 -23.96 10.62 1.24
N VAL A 368 -23.06 9.84 0.62
CA VAL A 368 -22.60 8.57 1.22
C VAL A 368 -21.96 8.83 2.59
N LEU A 369 -21.06 9.81 2.68
CA LEU A 369 -20.38 10.14 3.93
C LEU A 369 -21.35 10.61 5.03
N ASP A 370 -22.37 11.39 4.69
CA ASP A 370 -23.42 11.81 5.63
C ASP A 370 -24.21 10.60 6.16
N GLU A 371 -24.54 9.63 5.29
CA GLU A 371 -25.22 8.40 5.67
C GLU A 371 -24.32 7.48 6.52
N SER A 372 -23.02 7.40 6.19
CA SER A 372 -22.00 6.71 6.97
C SER A 372 -21.90 7.27 8.39
N GLU A 373 -21.84 8.60 8.55
CA GLU A 373 -21.85 9.26 9.86
C GLU A 373 -23.09 8.88 10.67
N SER A 374 -24.27 8.85 10.02
CA SER A 374 -25.51 8.42 10.66
C SER A 374 -25.40 6.99 11.19
N VAL A 375 -24.97 6.03 10.37
CA VAL A 375 -24.82 4.62 10.77
C VAL A 375 -23.86 4.47 11.94
N LEU A 376 -22.69 5.11 11.85
CA LEU A 376 -21.64 5.06 12.87
C LEU A 376 -22.10 5.68 14.20
N SER A 377 -22.92 6.73 14.16
CA SER A 377 -23.47 7.36 15.36
C SER A 377 -24.52 6.51 16.08
N THR A 378 -25.24 5.66 15.34
CA THR A 378 -26.22 4.70 15.91
C THR A 378 -25.59 3.42 16.47
N ASN A 379 -24.36 3.11 16.08
CA ASN A 379 -23.62 1.92 16.50
C ASN A 379 -22.69 2.15 17.72
N GLN A 380 -22.66 3.38 18.26
CA GLN A 380 -22.04 3.72 19.56
C GLN A 380 -23.02 3.49 20.71
#